data_AF-A0A8K0V527-F1
#
_entry.id   AF-A0A8K0V527-F1
#
_cell.length_a   1.000
_cell.length_b   1.000
_cell.length_c   1.000
_cell.angle_alpha   90.00
_cell.angle_beta   90.00
_cell.angle_gamma   90.00
#
_symmetry.space_group_name_H-M   'P 1'
#
loop_
_entity.id
_entity.type
_entity.pdbx_description
1 polymer ?
#
loop_
_entity_poly.entity_id
_entity_poly.type
_entity_poly.pdbx_seq_one_letter_code
_entity_poly.pdbx_strand_id
1 'polypeptide(L)'
;GDVAEASRLINKASEEVSATLPMGSKRNPMNQPSNPSYQPVRNQLSTIYNREYSGHALDRMQDRGITPSVVENTIKNGKATPSRGGTTVHFDPESKVSVVTNESGRVVTVKYGDK
;
A
#
# COMPACT_ATOMS: atom_id res chain seq x y z
N GLY A 1 0.80 -36.32 -4.02
CA GLY A 1 0.65 -35.15 -3.15
C GLY A 1 -0.07 -34.10 -3.95
N ASP A 2 -1.28 -33.74 -3.53
CA ASP A 2 -2.28 -33.11 -4.38
C ASP A 2 -1.95 -31.63 -4.67
N VAL A 3 -1.17 -31.40 -5.73
CA VAL A 3 -0.82 -30.06 -6.22
C VAL A 3 -2.06 -29.26 -6.64
N ALA A 4 -3.16 -29.94 -6.95
CA ALA A 4 -4.42 -29.31 -7.34
C ALA A 4 -5.18 -28.72 -6.13
N GLU A 5 -5.15 -29.39 -4.97
CA GLU A 5 -5.66 -28.88 -3.69
C GLU A 5 -4.89 -27.65 -3.25
N ALA A 6 -3.55 -27.69 -3.34
CA ALA A 6 -2.72 -26.54 -2.99
C ALA A 6 -3.06 -25.32 -3.86
N SER A 7 -3.20 -25.49 -5.18
CA SER A 7 -3.61 -24.41 -6.08
C SER A 7 -5.02 -23.89 -5.78
N ARG A 8 -5.98 -24.76 -5.42
CA ARG A 8 -7.34 -24.35 -5.05
C ARG A 8 -7.38 -23.57 -3.74
N LEU A 9 -6.61 -23.99 -2.73
CA LEU A 9 -6.52 -23.28 -1.45
C LEU A 9 -5.84 -21.91 -1.61
N ILE A 10 -4.83 -21.80 -2.47
CA ILE A 10 -4.17 -20.53 -2.79
C ILE A 10 -5.14 -19.58 -3.52
N ASN A 11 -5.88 -20.08 -4.51
CA ASN A 11 -6.85 -19.26 -5.24
C ASN A 11 -8.02 -18.83 -4.35
N LYS A 12 -8.52 -19.72 -3.49
CA LYS A 12 -9.57 -19.41 -2.51
C LYS A 12 -9.11 -18.39 -1.48
N ALA A 13 -7.89 -18.51 -0.95
CA ALA A 13 -7.30 -17.49 -0.08
C ALA A 13 -7.08 -16.16 -0.82
N SER A 14 -6.72 -16.18 -2.11
CA SER A 14 -6.60 -14.98 -2.94
C SER A 14 -7.94 -14.29 -3.21
N GLU A 15 -9.04 -15.04 -3.28
CA GLU A 15 -10.41 -14.51 -3.42
C GLU A 15 -10.98 -14.02 -2.07
N GLU A 16 -10.65 -14.66 -0.95
CA GLU A 16 -11.04 -14.21 0.40
C GLU A 16 -10.22 -12.98 0.87
N VAL A 17 -9.05 -12.75 0.28
CA VAL A 17 -8.27 -11.49 0.39
C VAL A 17 -8.68 -10.48 -0.70
N SER A 18 -9.84 -10.68 -1.35
CA SER A 18 -10.51 -9.60 -2.07
C SER A 18 -11.05 -8.59 -1.05
N ALA A 19 -10.18 -7.65 -0.70
CA ALA A 19 -10.38 -6.63 0.31
C ALA A 19 -11.70 -5.86 0.10
N THR A 20 -12.75 -6.28 0.79
CA THR A 20 -14.05 -5.57 0.82
C THR A 20 -14.12 -4.71 2.10
N LEU A 21 -13.06 -3.95 2.35
CA LEU A 21 -13.10 -2.87 3.34
C LEU A 21 -13.49 -1.58 2.63
N PRO A 22 -14.29 -0.70 3.26
CA PRO A 22 -14.64 0.57 2.65
C PRO A 22 -13.38 1.42 2.42
N MET A 23 -13.16 1.80 1.17
CA MET A 23 -12.03 2.64 0.74
C MET A 23 -12.52 4.07 0.48
N GLY A 24 -11.71 5.05 0.89
CA GLY A 24 -11.86 6.44 0.48
C GLY A 24 -11.46 6.65 -0.98
N SER A 25 -11.47 7.91 -1.41
CA SER A 25 -10.96 8.30 -2.73
C SER A 25 -10.13 9.57 -2.64
N LYS A 26 -9.37 9.87 -3.69
CA LYS A 26 -8.61 11.12 -3.79
C LYS A 26 -9.44 12.38 -3.56
N ARG A 27 -10.72 12.38 -3.97
CA ARG A 27 -11.64 13.53 -3.84
C ARG A 27 -12.52 13.47 -2.59
N ASN A 28 -12.63 12.29 -1.97
CA ASN A 28 -13.41 12.07 -0.75
C ASN A 28 -12.68 11.08 0.15
N PRO A 29 -11.65 11.52 0.89
CA PRO A 29 -10.88 10.65 1.77
C PRO A 29 -11.75 10.14 2.92
N MET A 30 -11.65 8.84 3.25
CA MET A 30 -12.56 8.20 4.21
C MET A 30 -12.44 8.79 5.62
N ASN A 31 -11.22 9.10 6.07
CA ASN A 31 -10.96 9.59 7.43
C ASN A 31 -9.70 10.48 7.50
N GLN A 32 -9.48 11.33 6.49
CA GLN A 32 -8.41 12.31 6.51
C GLN A 32 -8.99 13.71 6.74
N PRO A 33 -8.97 14.24 8.00
CA PRO A 33 -9.20 15.65 8.23
C PRO A 33 -8.30 16.49 7.31
N SER A 34 -8.73 17.68 6.90
CA SER A 34 -7.86 18.58 6.13
C SER A 34 -6.60 18.98 6.90
N ASN A 35 -6.56 18.80 8.23
CA ASN A 35 -5.39 19.10 9.08
C ASN A 35 -5.38 18.33 10.43
N PRO A 36 -5.02 17.04 10.50
CA PRO A 36 -4.76 16.36 11.76
C PRO A 36 -3.27 16.46 12.11
N SER A 37 -2.95 16.91 13.32
CA SER A 37 -1.58 16.86 13.85
C SER A 37 -1.08 15.41 13.99
N TYR A 38 -2.00 14.46 14.17
CA TYR A 38 -1.75 13.03 14.27
C TYR A 38 -3.00 12.23 13.89
N GLN A 39 -2.85 11.11 13.17
CA GLN A 39 -3.93 10.15 12.92
C GLN A 39 -3.59 8.85 13.64
N PRO A 40 -4.49 8.32 14.50
CA PRO A 40 -4.28 7.03 15.12
C PRO A 40 -4.17 5.95 14.05
N VAL A 41 -3.17 5.07 14.20
CA VAL A 41 -3.00 3.91 13.33
C VAL A 41 -4.12 2.92 13.63
N ARG A 42 -4.90 2.52 12.62
CA ARG A 42 -6.06 1.63 12.80
C ARG A 42 -5.76 0.21 12.37
N ASN A 43 -5.03 0.08 11.27
CA ASN A 43 -4.61 -1.22 10.77
C ASN A 43 -3.31 -1.67 11.44
N GLN A 44 -3.17 -2.98 11.65
CA GLN A 44 -1.91 -3.58 12.08
C GLN A 44 -1.02 -3.86 10.87
N LEU A 45 0.26 -4.14 11.11
CA LEU A 45 1.18 -4.61 10.06
C LEU A 45 0.60 -5.86 9.38
N SER A 46 0.61 -5.89 8.05
CA SER A 46 0.07 -7.00 7.27
C SER A 46 0.81 -7.20 5.95
N THR A 47 0.71 -8.40 5.40
CA THR A 47 1.33 -8.77 4.13
C THR A 47 0.26 -8.93 3.06
N ILE A 48 0.43 -8.20 1.95
CA ILE A 48 -0.45 -8.25 0.78
C ILE A 48 0.41 -8.57 -0.45
N TYR A 49 0.05 -9.59 -1.22
CA TYR A 49 0.78 -10.04 -2.42
C TYR A 49 2.30 -10.19 -2.21
N ASN A 50 2.70 -10.81 -1.10
CA ASN A 50 4.11 -11.04 -0.74
C ASN A 50 4.91 -9.75 -0.44
N ARG A 51 4.23 -8.64 -0.13
CA ARG A 51 4.86 -7.42 0.38
C ARG A 51 4.32 -7.06 1.74
N GLU A 52 5.22 -6.70 2.65
CA GLU A 52 4.88 -6.21 3.98
C GLU A 52 4.49 -4.73 3.93
N TYR A 53 3.38 -4.40 4.59
CA TYR A 53 2.86 -3.05 4.74
C TYR A 53 2.78 -2.70 6.21
N SER A 54 3.27 -1.51 6.58
CA SER A 54 3.03 -0.97 7.91
C SER A 54 1.54 -0.68 8.10
N GLY A 55 1.06 -0.72 9.34
CA GLY A 55 -0.30 -0.29 9.67
C GLY A 55 -0.62 1.11 9.14
N HIS A 56 0.36 2.03 9.25
CA HIS A 56 0.25 3.37 8.71
C HIS A 56 0.09 3.39 7.18
N ALA A 57 0.82 2.55 6.44
CA ALA A 57 0.68 2.46 4.99
C ALA A 57 -0.72 1.97 4.59
N LEU A 58 -1.24 0.95 5.28
CA LEU A 58 -2.59 0.43 5.04
C LEU A 58 -3.66 1.49 5.30
N ASP A 59 -3.52 2.26 6.38
CA ASP A 59 -4.41 3.39 6.66
C ASP A 59 -4.37 4.43 5.54
N ARG A 60 -3.17 4.79 5.06
CA ARG A 60 -3.02 5.75 3.96
C ARG A 60 -3.62 5.24 2.66
N MET A 61 -3.47 3.95 2.37
CA MET A 61 -4.05 3.31 1.21
C MET A 61 -5.58 3.36 1.27
N GLN A 62 -6.15 2.96 2.41
CA GLN A 62 -7.59 3.00 2.66
C GLN A 62 -8.17 4.40 2.56
N ASP A 63 -7.56 5.37 3.25
CA ASP A 63 -8.07 6.75 3.24
C ASP A 63 -8.06 7.38 1.85
N ARG A 64 -7.08 7.01 1.02
CA ARG A 64 -6.79 7.69 -0.27
C ARG A 64 -7.31 6.93 -1.49
N GLY A 65 -7.85 5.72 -1.29
CA GLY A 65 -8.28 4.86 -2.38
C GLY A 65 -7.12 4.35 -3.23
N ILE A 66 -5.95 4.13 -2.63
CA ILE A 66 -4.77 3.61 -3.34
C ILE A 66 -4.76 2.10 -3.17
N THR A 67 -4.88 1.36 -4.28
CA THR A 67 -4.91 -0.10 -4.25
C THR A 67 -3.49 -0.69 -4.18
N PRO A 68 -3.33 -1.91 -3.66
CA PRO A 68 -2.04 -2.60 -3.66
C PRO A 68 -1.43 -2.71 -5.06
N SER A 69 -2.25 -2.87 -6.10
CA SER A 69 -1.78 -2.93 -7.50
C SER A 69 -1.07 -1.65 -7.94
N VAL A 70 -1.57 -0.47 -7.56
CA VAL A 70 -0.90 0.82 -7.85
C VAL A 70 0.41 0.93 -7.10
N VAL A 71 0.47 0.45 -5.85
CA VAL A 71 1.69 0.42 -5.05
C VAL A 71 2.75 -0.46 -5.71
N GLU A 72 2.40 -1.68 -6.08
CA GLU A 72 3.34 -2.60 -6.75
C GLU A 72 3.80 -2.05 -8.11
N ASN A 73 2.89 -1.44 -8.89
CA ASN A 73 3.26 -0.77 -10.13
C ASN A 73 4.28 0.35 -9.88
N THR A 74 4.03 1.17 -8.87
CA THR A 74 4.91 2.30 -8.51
C THR A 74 6.29 1.84 -8.08
N ILE A 75 6.39 0.75 -7.30
CA ILE A 75 7.68 0.20 -6.88
C ILE A 75 8.45 -0.41 -8.06
N LYS A 76 7.75 -1.04 -9.02
CA LYS A 76 8.38 -1.71 -10.16
C LYS A 76 8.81 -0.74 -11.27
N ASN A 77 7.96 0.22 -11.59
CA ASN A 77 8.10 1.08 -12.77
C ASN A 77 8.39 2.55 -12.42
N GLY A 78 8.18 2.95 -11.17
CA GLY A 78 8.39 4.32 -10.73
C GLY A 78 9.86 4.69 -10.58
N LYS A 79 10.11 6.00 -10.52
CA LYS A 79 11.45 6.54 -10.27
C LYS A 79 11.80 6.37 -8.79
N ALA A 80 12.78 5.52 -8.51
CA ALA A 80 13.32 5.32 -7.18
C ALA A 80 14.34 6.42 -6.82
N THR A 81 14.15 7.06 -5.66
CA THR A 81 15.05 8.07 -5.11
C THR A 81 15.36 7.73 -3.65
N PRO A 82 16.64 7.58 -3.26
CA PRO A 82 17.00 7.35 -1.87
C PRO A 82 16.61 8.57 -1.00
N SER A 83 16.17 8.29 0.21
CA SER A 83 15.73 9.27 1.21
C SER A 83 16.41 8.99 2.56
N ARG A 84 16.17 9.88 3.53
CA ARG A 84 16.81 9.80 4.85
C ARG A 84 16.37 8.54 5.59
N GLY A 85 17.29 7.97 6.38
CA GLY A 85 17.00 6.87 7.29
C GLY A 85 16.83 5.51 6.60
N GLY A 86 17.57 5.25 5.53
CA GLY A 86 17.52 3.96 4.82
C GLY A 86 16.21 3.73 4.06
N THR A 87 15.48 4.80 3.73
CA THR A 87 14.23 4.69 2.98
C THR A 87 14.44 5.05 1.51
N THR A 88 13.61 4.49 0.64
CA THR A 88 13.56 4.82 -0.79
C THR A 88 12.16 5.29 -1.13
N VAL A 89 12.07 6.41 -1.84
CA VAL A 89 10.80 6.94 -2.38
C VAL A 89 10.71 6.51 -3.84
N HIS A 90 9.64 5.81 -4.18
CA HIS A 90 9.29 5.42 -5.54
C HIS A 90 8.15 6.31 -6.00
N PHE A 91 8.36 7.08 -7.06
CA PHE A 91 7.33 7.95 -7.62
C PHE A 91 6.92 7.49 -9.02
N ASP A 92 5.62 7.27 -9.23
CA ASP A 92 5.04 6.98 -10.52
C ASP A 92 4.34 8.24 -11.08
N PRO A 93 4.83 8.82 -12.20
CA PRO A 93 4.24 10.01 -12.80
C PRO A 93 2.86 9.77 -13.42
N GLU A 94 2.51 8.53 -13.79
CA GLU A 94 1.22 8.20 -14.41
C GLU A 94 0.10 8.23 -13.36
N SER A 95 0.26 7.45 -12.29
CA SER A 95 -0.69 7.42 -11.17
C SER A 95 -0.56 8.63 -10.23
N LYS A 96 0.56 9.37 -10.33
CA LYS A 96 0.94 10.47 -9.42
C LYS A 96 0.98 10.00 -7.97
N VAL A 97 1.45 8.78 -7.73
CA VAL A 97 1.59 8.16 -6.41
C VAL A 97 3.07 8.05 -6.05
N SER A 98 3.37 8.37 -4.80
CA SER A 98 4.65 8.11 -4.15
C SER A 98 4.50 7.01 -3.10
N VAL A 99 5.40 6.04 -3.15
CA VAL A 99 5.49 4.94 -2.19
C VAL A 99 6.84 5.01 -1.49
N VAL A 100 6.85 4.93 -0.16
CA VAL A 100 8.10 4.92 0.61
C VAL A 100 8.36 3.51 1.13
N THR A 101 9.50 2.94 0.77
CA THR A 101 9.96 1.63 1.25
C THR A 101 11.17 1.77 2.17
N ASN A 102 11.35 0.86 3.11
CA ASN A 102 12.59 0.72 3.89
C ASN A 102 13.60 -0.20 3.17
N GLU A 103 14.75 -0.44 3.80
CA GLU A 103 15.83 -1.32 3.30
C GLU A 103 15.37 -2.77 3.05
N SER A 104 14.40 -3.26 3.82
CA SER A 104 13.82 -4.60 3.65
C SER A 104 12.75 -4.67 2.54
N GLY A 105 12.42 -3.56 1.88
CA GLY A 105 11.38 -3.48 0.85
C GLY A 105 9.94 -3.36 1.38
N ARG A 106 9.77 -3.18 2.69
CA ARG A 106 8.47 -2.95 3.36
C ARG A 106 7.95 -1.56 3.03
N VAL A 107 6.65 -1.46 2.77
CA VAL A 107 5.98 -0.17 2.55
C VAL A 107 5.72 0.51 3.89
N VAL A 108 6.33 1.69 4.07
CA VAL A 108 6.20 2.49 5.29
C VAL A 108 5.05 3.48 5.18
N THR A 109 4.87 4.12 4.02
CA THR A 109 3.78 5.06 3.76
C THR A 109 3.52 5.21 2.26
N VAL A 110 2.32 5.68 1.91
CA VAL A 110 1.86 5.91 0.52
C VAL A 110 1.17 7.27 0.42
N LYS A 111 1.46 8.05 -0.62
CA LYS A 111 0.85 9.37 -0.84
C LYS A 111 0.65 9.72 -2.31
N TYR A 112 -0.24 10.68 -2.58
CA TYR A 112 -0.27 11.33 -3.89
C TYR A 112 0.79 12.43 -3.97
N GLY A 113 1.32 12.66 -5.17
CA GLY A 113 2.30 13.70 -5.48
C GLY A 113 3.76 13.26 -5.34
N ASP A 114 4.63 13.99 -6.02
CA ASP A 114 6.09 13.75 -6.13
C ASP A 114 6.87 14.19 -4.87
N LYS A 115 6.32 15.11 -4.07
CA LYS A 115 6.95 15.68 -2.86
C LYS A 115 6.01 15.68 -1.67
#